data_AF-A0A7J6VTL1-F1
#
_entry.id   AF-A0A7J6VTL1-F1
#
_cell.length_a   1.000
_cell.length_b   1.000
_cell.length_c   1.000
_cell.angle_alpha   90.00
_cell.angle_beta   90.00
_cell.angle_gamma   90.00
#
_symmetry.space_group_name_H-M   'P 1'
#
loop_
_entity.id
_entity.type
_entity.pdbx_description
1 polymer ?
#
loop_
_entity_poly.entity_id
_entity_poly.type
_entity_poly.pdbx_seq_one_letter_code
_entity_poly.pdbx_strand_id
1 'polypeptide(L)'
;MADKIFLITSLFVILLFHLLSLVNCQLPSAPALYVFGDSLVDCGNNNKLPTLARANYPPYGSNFVDGATGRFTDNETLADIVAQFLGLPLPPAFKSLDLGNFKKLSGVNYASGGVGILPETGKHF
;
A
#
# COMPACT_ATOMS: atom_id res chain seq x y z
N MET A 1 23.29 34.91 35.70
CA MET A 1 22.80 35.10 34.31
C MET A 1 23.29 33.95 33.42
N ALA A 2 24.58 33.60 33.48
CA ALA A 2 25.17 32.45 32.79
C ALA A 2 24.49 31.09 33.07
N ASP A 3 24.14 30.78 34.33
CA ASP A 3 23.55 29.48 34.70
C ASP A 3 22.17 29.23 34.08
N LYS A 4 21.36 30.29 33.94
CA LYS A 4 20.04 30.21 33.30
C LYS A 4 20.18 29.98 31.78
N ILE A 5 21.17 30.62 31.16
CA ILE A 5 21.47 30.44 29.73
C ILE A 5 21.96 29.00 29.48
N PHE A 6 22.82 28.47 30.35
CA PHE A 6 23.29 27.08 30.28
C PHE A 6 22.14 26.06 30.42
N LEU A 7 21.21 26.29 31.34
CA LEU A 7 20.06 25.39 31.52
C LEU A 7 19.12 25.40 30.31
N ILE A 8 18.80 26.58 29.77
CA ILE A 8 17.92 26.73 28.61
C ILE A 8 18.53 26.09 27.35
N THR A 9 19.83 26.30 27.13
CA THR A 9 20.55 25.70 26.00
C THR A 9 20.60 24.17 26.10
N SER A 10 20.84 23.63 27.30
CA SER A 10 20.82 22.18 27.54
C SER A 10 19.45 21.55 27.28
N LEU A 11 18.36 22.17 27.76
CA LEU A 11 16.99 21.72 27.50
C LEU A 11 16.63 21.76 26.01
N PHE A 12 17.06 22.80 25.30
CA PHE A 12 16.84 22.91 23.86
C PHE A 12 17.56 21.79 23.09
N VAL A 13 18.80 21.48 23.47
CA VAL A 13 19.57 20.37 22.86
C VAL A 13 18.90 19.02 23.14
N ILE A 14 18.43 18.78 24.36
CA ILE A 14 17.72 17.53 24.71
C ILE A 14 16.44 17.39 23.88
N LEU A 15 15.65 18.47 23.76
CA LEU A 15 14.45 18.49 22.93
C LEU A 15 14.77 18.22 21.47
N LEU A 16 15.84 18.81 20.94
CA LEU A 16 16.30 18.57 19.57
C LEU A 16 16.68 17.10 19.35
N PHE A 17 17.44 16.48 20.26
CA PHE A 17 17.78 15.06 20.19
C PHE A 17 16.54 14.16 20.25
N HIS A 18 15.55 14.50 21.08
CA HIS A 18 14.28 13.79 21.14
C HIS A 18 13.51 13.89 19.82
N LEU A 19 13.38 15.11 19.27
CA LEU A 19 12.73 15.34 17.98
C LEU A 19 13.45 14.60 16.83
N LEU A 20 14.78 14.57 16.83
CA LEU A 20 15.56 13.81 15.85
C LEU A 20 15.35 12.30 15.98
N SER A 21 15.22 11.78 17.21
CA SER A 21 14.93 10.35 17.43
C SER A 21 13.52 9.92 17.01
N LEU A 22 12.58 10.86 16.93
CA LEU A 22 11.23 10.61 16.39
C LEU A 22 11.22 10.55 14.86
N VAL A 23 12.28 11.02 14.18
CA VAL A 23 12.44 10.87 12.74
C VAL A 23 12.90 9.45 12.44
N ASN A 24 11.96 8.51 12.44
CA ASN A 24 12.18 7.14 12.01
C ASN A 24 12.23 7.09 10.47
N CYS A 25 13.36 7.48 9.87
CA CYS A 25 13.56 7.31 8.43
C CYS A 25 14.02 5.86 8.18
N GLN A 26 13.09 4.91 8.32
CA GLN A 26 13.35 3.54 7.88
C GLN A 26 13.32 3.52 6.35
N LEU A 27 14.48 3.30 5.77
CA LEU A 27 14.60 3.01 4.34
C LEU A 27 13.80 1.74 4.01
N PRO A 28 13.11 1.69 2.86
CA PRO A 28 12.46 0.47 2.42
C PRO A 28 13.44 -0.71 2.39
N SER A 29 13.00 -1.88 2.85
CA SER A 29 13.81 -3.10 2.84
C SER A 29 13.96 -3.70 1.43
N ALA A 30 13.13 -3.26 0.49
CA ALA A 30 13.21 -3.57 -0.92
C ALA A 30 12.93 -2.30 -1.76
N PRO A 31 13.50 -2.18 -2.97
CA PRO A 31 13.30 -0.99 -3.81
C PRO A 31 11.87 -0.89 -4.38
N ALA A 32 11.19 -2.03 -4.58
CA ALA A 32 9.85 -2.08 -5.12
C ALA A 32 9.14 -3.42 -4.83
N LEU A 33 7.81 -3.43 -4.93
CA LEU A 33 6.98 -4.64 -4.87
C LEU A 33 6.05 -4.73 -6.10
N TYR A 34 6.24 -5.76 -6.92
CA TYR A 34 5.36 -6.07 -8.05
C TYR A 34 4.53 -7.30 -7.74
N VAL A 35 3.21 -7.18 -7.85
CA VAL A 35 2.28 -8.20 -7.38
C VAL A 35 1.58 -8.83 -8.57
N PHE A 36 1.58 -10.16 -8.64
CA PHE A 36 0.85 -10.96 -9.61
C PHE A 36 0.05 -12.01 -8.85
N GLY A 37 -1.16 -12.31 -9.32
CA GLY A 37 -2.01 -13.31 -8.66
C GLY A 37 -3.48 -13.10 -8.97
N ASP A 38 -4.32 -13.61 -8.09
CA ASP A 38 -5.77 -13.61 -8.20
C ASP A 38 -6.42 -12.68 -7.15
N SER A 39 -7.67 -12.98 -6.77
CA SER A 39 -8.43 -12.23 -5.77
C SER A 39 -7.74 -12.10 -4.41
N LEU A 40 -6.87 -13.03 -4.03
CA LEU A 40 -6.18 -13.01 -2.74
C LEU A 40 -5.23 -11.81 -2.59
N VAL A 41 -4.79 -11.25 -3.73
CA VAL A 41 -3.84 -10.14 -3.77
C VAL A 41 -4.26 -9.02 -4.72
N ASP A 42 -5.45 -9.09 -5.34
CA ASP A 42 -6.00 -8.00 -6.16
C ASP A 42 -6.33 -6.78 -5.28
N CYS A 43 -5.83 -5.61 -5.69
CA CYS A 43 -6.10 -4.33 -5.02
C CYS A 43 -7.13 -3.45 -5.73
N GLY A 44 -7.90 -4.01 -6.67
CA GLY A 44 -8.99 -3.36 -7.37
C GLY A 44 -8.79 -3.20 -8.87
N ASN A 45 -7.92 -3.99 -9.50
CA ASN A 45 -7.77 -4.03 -10.96
C ASN A 45 -9.10 -4.38 -11.64
N ASN A 46 -9.85 -5.31 -11.06
CA ASN A 46 -11.12 -5.77 -11.62
C ASN A 46 -12.22 -4.69 -11.65
N ASN A 47 -12.09 -3.60 -10.90
CA ASN A 47 -13.04 -2.48 -10.93
C ASN A 47 -13.09 -1.79 -12.31
N LYS A 48 -12.05 -1.98 -13.13
CA LYS A 48 -11.91 -1.40 -14.48
C LYS A 48 -12.07 -2.44 -15.59
N LEU A 49 -12.47 -3.66 -15.27
CA LEU A 49 -12.64 -4.76 -16.23
C LEU A 49 -14.12 -5.14 -16.37
N PRO A 50 -14.56 -5.62 -17.55
CA PRO A 50 -15.91 -6.14 -17.77
C PRO A 50 -16.04 -7.57 -17.20
N THR A 51 -15.83 -7.73 -15.89
CA THR A 51 -15.86 -9.01 -15.15
C THR A 51 -16.94 -9.02 -14.07
N LEU A 52 -17.40 -10.19 -13.65
CA LEU A 52 -18.23 -10.33 -12.44
C LEU A 52 -17.39 -10.46 -11.15
N ALA A 53 -16.11 -10.80 -11.25
CA ALA A 53 -15.22 -10.94 -10.11
C ALA A 53 -14.78 -9.56 -9.60
N ARG A 54 -15.65 -8.81 -8.95
CA ARG A 54 -15.31 -7.51 -8.34
C ARG A 54 -15.57 -7.54 -6.84
N ALA A 55 -14.85 -6.71 -6.11
CA ALA A 55 -15.02 -6.53 -4.66
C ALA A 55 -15.17 -5.04 -4.30
N ASN A 56 -15.87 -4.28 -5.15
CA ASN A 56 -16.16 -2.86 -4.95
C ASN A 56 -17.57 -2.63 -4.38
N TYR A 57 -18.04 -3.55 -3.54
CA TYR A 57 -19.35 -3.51 -2.90
C TYR A 57 -19.29 -4.15 -1.49
N PRO A 58 -20.23 -3.83 -0.58
CA PRO A 58 -20.25 -4.43 0.76
C PRO A 58 -20.38 -5.96 0.74
N PRO A 59 -19.75 -6.70 1.67
CA PRO A 59 -19.09 -6.19 2.87
C PRO A 59 -17.64 -5.72 2.65
N TYR A 60 -17.07 -5.91 1.46
CA TYR A 60 -15.66 -5.62 1.20
C TYR A 60 -15.26 -4.17 1.52
N GLY A 61 -14.05 -4.01 2.03
CA GLY A 61 -13.52 -2.72 2.47
C GLY A 61 -14.25 -2.09 3.65
N SER A 62 -15.01 -2.85 4.44
CA SER A 62 -15.71 -2.33 5.62
C SER A 62 -14.80 -1.67 6.66
N ASN A 63 -13.51 -2.02 6.69
CA ASN A 63 -12.50 -1.42 7.57
C ASN A 63 -11.63 -0.36 6.88
N PHE A 64 -11.83 -0.08 5.58
CA PHE A 64 -11.19 1.06 4.91
C PHE A 64 -12.01 2.34 5.09
N VAL A 65 -11.33 3.46 5.29
CA VAL A 65 -11.95 4.79 5.37
C VAL A 65 -12.75 5.13 4.09
N ASP A 66 -12.23 4.73 2.94
CA ASP A 66 -12.84 5.00 1.62
C ASP A 66 -13.85 3.91 1.19
N GLY A 67 -14.12 2.92 2.05
CA GLY A 67 -15.02 1.79 1.76
C GLY A 67 -14.43 0.77 0.78
N ALA A 68 -15.27 0.17 -0.05
CA ALA A 68 -14.91 -0.94 -0.92
C ALA A 68 -13.90 -0.54 -2.02
N THR A 69 -12.63 -0.93 -1.84
CA THR A 69 -11.54 -0.56 -2.75
C THR A 69 -11.40 -1.48 -3.97
N GLY A 70 -12.06 -2.65 -3.97
CA GLY A 70 -11.84 -3.72 -4.94
C GLY A 70 -10.93 -4.86 -4.44
N ARG A 71 -10.46 -4.77 -3.18
CA ARG A 71 -9.81 -5.88 -2.46
C ARG A 71 -10.87 -6.86 -1.98
N PHE A 72 -10.63 -8.16 -2.14
CA PHE A 72 -11.53 -9.23 -1.69
C PHE A 72 -11.40 -9.52 -0.19
N THR A 73 -11.38 -8.46 0.62
CA THR A 73 -11.22 -8.48 2.08
C THR A 73 -11.82 -7.18 2.66
N ASP A 74 -11.98 -7.11 3.98
CA ASP A 74 -12.45 -5.91 4.68
C ASP A 74 -11.36 -4.84 4.80
N ASN A 75 -10.08 -5.20 4.67
CA ASN A 75 -8.95 -4.26 4.74
C ASN A 75 -7.79 -4.67 3.80
N GLU A 76 -6.55 -4.72 4.29
CA GLU A 76 -5.37 -5.10 3.50
C GLU A 76 -5.42 -6.55 3.00
N THR A 77 -4.93 -6.75 1.77
CA THR A 77 -4.56 -8.07 1.25
C THR A 77 -3.20 -8.51 1.79
N LEU A 78 -2.82 -9.77 1.56
CA LEU A 78 -1.46 -10.22 1.90
C LEU A 78 -0.38 -9.37 1.21
N ALA A 79 -0.60 -8.94 -0.02
CA ALA A 79 0.36 -8.11 -0.76
C ALA A 79 0.53 -6.72 -0.13
N ASP A 80 -0.56 -6.15 0.40
CA ASP A 80 -0.51 -4.87 1.11
C ASP A 80 0.26 -4.99 2.43
N ILE A 81 0.01 -6.06 3.18
CA ILE A 81 0.76 -6.36 4.41
C ILE A 81 2.25 -6.49 4.11
N VAL A 82 2.62 -7.24 3.06
CA VAL A 82 4.02 -7.36 2.62
C VAL A 82 4.61 -5.99 2.24
N ALA A 83 3.86 -5.13 1.56
CA ALA A 83 4.32 -3.77 1.23
C ALA A 83 4.63 -2.95 2.50
N GLN A 84 3.74 -3.00 3.50
CA GLN A 84 3.94 -2.33 4.79
C GLN A 84 5.18 -2.87 5.50
N PHE A 85 5.35 -4.20 5.55
CA PHE A 85 6.55 -4.82 6.13
C PHE A 85 7.85 -4.39 5.42
N LEU A 86 7.80 -4.17 4.11
CA LEU A 86 8.94 -3.70 3.33
C LEU A 86 9.19 -2.19 3.47
N GLY A 87 8.34 -1.44 4.18
CA GLY A 87 8.40 0.02 4.24
C GLY A 87 8.05 0.69 2.90
N LEU A 88 7.24 0.02 2.08
CA LEU A 88 6.80 0.50 0.78
C LEU A 88 5.35 1.00 0.84
N PRO A 89 4.98 1.98 -0.01
CA PRO A 89 3.56 2.30 -0.22
C PRO A 89 2.83 1.10 -0.82
N LEU A 90 1.52 1.01 -0.61
CA LEU A 90 0.69 -0.04 -1.19
C LEU A 90 0.79 -0.01 -2.74
N PRO A 91 1.12 -1.13 -3.41
CA PRO A 91 1.22 -1.16 -4.85
C PRO A 91 -0.13 -0.83 -5.49
N PRO A 92 -0.23 0.22 -6.33
CA PRO A 92 -1.48 0.61 -6.94
C PRO A 92 -1.94 -0.41 -7.98
N ALA A 93 -3.26 -0.49 -8.18
CA ALA A 93 -3.85 -1.30 -9.23
C ALA A 93 -3.41 -0.79 -10.61
N PHE A 94 -2.74 -1.63 -11.39
CA PHE A 94 -2.28 -1.32 -12.74
C PHE A 94 -3.38 -0.69 -13.61
N LYS A 95 -4.60 -1.23 -13.57
CA LYS A 95 -5.73 -0.74 -14.38
C LYS A 95 -6.27 0.62 -13.98
N SER A 96 -5.87 1.13 -12.82
CA SER A 96 -6.24 2.47 -12.33
C SER A 96 -5.11 3.49 -12.51
N LEU A 97 -3.96 3.09 -13.05
CA LEU A 97 -2.84 4.01 -13.29
C LEU A 97 -3.06 4.87 -14.53
N ASP A 98 -2.74 6.16 -14.40
CA ASP A 98 -2.53 7.04 -15.54
C ASP A 98 -1.12 6.82 -16.10
N LEU A 99 -1.04 6.51 -17.40
CA LEU A 99 0.21 6.16 -18.08
C LEU A 99 1.26 7.29 -18.05
N GLY A 100 0.85 8.52 -17.72
CA GLY A 100 1.77 9.66 -17.55
C GLY A 100 2.66 9.60 -16.30
N ASN A 101 2.32 8.81 -15.27
CA ASN A 101 2.90 8.92 -13.92
C ASN A 101 3.79 7.74 -13.46
N PHE A 102 4.22 6.86 -14.36
CA PHE A 102 5.04 5.67 -13.99
C PHE A 102 6.41 5.98 -13.36
N LYS A 103 6.97 7.17 -13.57
CA LYS A 103 8.36 7.48 -13.20
C LYS A 103 8.66 7.50 -11.68
N LYS A 104 7.66 7.33 -10.82
CA LYS A 104 7.82 7.37 -9.36
C LYS A 104 7.21 6.17 -8.62
N LEU A 105 6.84 5.11 -9.33
CA LEU A 105 6.23 3.94 -8.68
C LEU A 105 7.29 3.00 -8.12
N SER A 106 7.18 2.68 -6.83
CA SER A 106 7.95 1.64 -6.13
C SER A 106 7.20 0.30 -6.13
N GLY A 107 6.53 -0.02 -7.23
CA GLY A 107 5.72 -1.22 -7.36
C GLY A 107 4.40 -1.00 -8.09
N VAL A 108 3.81 -2.09 -8.58
CA VAL A 108 2.49 -2.12 -9.24
C VAL A 108 1.84 -3.47 -8.95
N ASN A 109 0.53 -3.46 -8.77
CA ASN A 109 -0.28 -4.67 -8.63
C ASN A 109 -0.96 -5.01 -9.96
N TYR A 110 -0.67 -6.19 -10.50
CA TYR A 110 -1.26 -6.76 -11.71
C TYR A 110 -2.22 -7.92 -11.42
N ALA A 111 -2.47 -8.24 -10.16
CA ALA A 111 -3.39 -9.31 -9.79
C ALA A 111 -4.82 -8.99 -10.21
N SER A 112 -5.60 -10.02 -10.50
CA SER A 112 -6.96 -9.89 -11.02
C SER A 112 -7.82 -11.03 -10.51
N GLY A 113 -8.91 -10.71 -9.81
CA GLY A 113 -9.86 -11.72 -9.34
C GLY A 113 -10.42 -12.60 -10.46
N GLY A 114 -10.56 -13.90 -10.21
CA GLY A 114 -11.12 -14.84 -11.18
C GLY A 114 -10.15 -15.32 -12.27
N VAL A 115 -8.90 -14.86 -12.28
CA VAL A 115 -7.87 -15.34 -13.22
C VAL A 115 -7.49 -16.80 -12.92
N GLY A 116 -7.18 -17.56 -13.97
CA GLY A 116 -6.59 -18.89 -13.87
C GLY A 116 -5.18 -18.96 -14.45
N ILE A 117 -4.44 -20.00 -14.08
CA ILE A 117 -3.08 -20.25 -14.59
C ILE A 117 -3.14 -20.83 -16.03
N LEU A 118 -4.16 -21.63 -16.32
CA LEU A 118 -4.34 -22.29 -17.61
C LEU A 118 -5.42 -21.57 -18.41
N PRO A 119 -5.43 -21.64 -19.75
CA PRO A 119 -6.46 -21.01 -20.56
C PRO A 119 -7.88 -21.40 -20.13
N GLU A 120 -8.08 -22.65 -19.71
CA GLU A 120 -9.37 -23.20 -19.29
C GLU A 120 -9.82 -22.69 -17.91
N THR A 121 -8.89 -22.27 -17.06
CA THR A 121 -9.20 -21.77 -15.72
C THR A 121 -9.42 -20.26 -15.77
N GLY A 122 -10.47 -19.77 -15.09
CA GLY A 122 -10.83 -18.36 -15.09
C GLY A 122 -11.66 -17.86 -16.27
N LYS A 123 -12.02 -18.72 -17.24
CA LYS A 123 -12.91 -18.36 -18.38
C LYS A 123 -14.30 -17.86 -17.99
N HIS A 124 -14.72 -18.11 -16.75
CA HIS A 124 -16.06 -17.81 -16.26
C HIS A 124 -16.20 -16.42 -15.65
N PHE A 125 -15.09 -15.67 -15.50
CA PHE A 125 -15.04 -14.41 -14.79
C PHE A 125 -14.59 -13.26 -15.68
#